data_AF-A0A3Q9NID4-F1
#
_entry.id   AF-A0A3Q9NID4-F1
#
_cell.length_a   1.000
_cell.length_b   1.000
_cell.length_c   1.000
_cell.angle_alpha   90.00
_cell.angle_beta   90.00
_cell.angle_gamma   90.00
#
_symmetry.space_group_name_H-M   'P 1'
#
loop_
_entity.id
_entity.type
_entity.pdbx_description
1 polymer ?
#
loop_
_entity_poly.entity_id
_entity_poly.type
_entity_poly.pdbx_seq_one_letter_code
_entity_poly.pdbx_strand_id
1 'polypeptide(L)'
;MLRAATVIVLIIGFVAVAVFGPGWLMSGNSDASMEAPVCDLNAGPCQWKMNGKPWVAELEQGKVGEQGQEYLLRIHTSYNPDRFLVVLKGESMYLGEYPVPLKRAETDAGIHIWQATFVAPFCTTDPEMLWRIDFQQSNSDLDPLPLKLVFEAEGRGA
;
A
#
# COMPACT_ATOMS: atom_id res chain seq x y z
N MET A 1 -42.03 26.80 -45.89
CA MET A 1 -40.95 27.47 -45.12
C MET A 1 -40.63 26.75 -43.81
N LEU A 2 -41.59 26.06 -43.16
CA LEU A 2 -41.34 25.29 -41.92
C LEU A 2 -40.36 24.09 -42.09
N ARG A 3 -40.38 23.42 -43.25
CA ARG A 3 -39.55 22.22 -43.52
C ARG A 3 -38.04 22.50 -43.55
N ALA A 4 -37.62 23.71 -43.95
CA ALA A 4 -36.20 24.07 -44.01
C ALA A 4 -35.63 24.34 -42.61
N ALA A 5 -36.42 24.96 -41.73
CA ALA A 5 -36.02 25.22 -40.35
C ALA A 5 -35.83 23.92 -39.55
N THR A 6 -36.66 22.89 -39.79
CA THR A 6 -36.55 21.60 -39.10
C THR A 6 -35.25 20.87 -39.44
N VAL A 7 -34.83 20.92 -40.71
CA VAL A 7 -33.60 20.27 -41.18
C VAL A 7 -32.36 20.94 -40.57
N ILE A 8 -32.37 22.27 -40.45
CA ILE A 8 -31.25 23.03 -39.89
C ILE A 8 -31.06 22.72 -38.39
N VAL A 9 -32.15 22.65 -37.62
CA VAL A 9 -32.08 22.30 -36.18
C VAL A 9 -31.54 20.88 -35.97
N LEU A 10 -31.93 19.93 -36.83
CA LEU A 10 -31.51 18.53 -36.73
C LEU A 10 -30.02 18.37 -37.05
N ILE A 11 -29.50 19.09 -38.05
CA ILE A 11 -28.07 19.09 -38.38
C ILE A 11 -27.24 19.73 -37.27
N ILE A 12 -27.68 20.85 -36.70
CA ILE A 12 -26.98 21.52 -35.59
C ILE A 12 -26.95 20.61 -34.35
N GLY A 13 -28.05 19.94 -34.03
CA GLY A 13 -28.10 18.97 -32.93
C GLY A 13 -27.14 17.80 -33.13
N PHE A 14 -27.05 17.26 -34.36
CA PHE A 14 -26.17 16.14 -34.66
C PHE A 14 -24.68 16.52 -34.60
N VAL A 15 -24.32 17.72 -35.07
CA VAL A 15 -22.95 18.24 -34.97
C VAL A 15 -22.57 18.49 -33.50
N ALA A 16 -23.49 19.00 -32.67
CA ALA A 16 -23.23 19.18 -31.24
C ALA A 16 -22.96 17.85 -30.53
N VAL A 17 -23.72 16.79 -30.84
CA VAL A 17 -23.47 15.44 -30.28
C VAL A 17 -22.15 14.85 -30.80
N ALA A 18 -21.78 15.08 -32.07
CA ALA A 18 -20.54 14.57 -32.63
C ALA A 18 -19.28 15.25 -32.04
N VAL A 19 -19.37 16.54 -31.69
CA VAL A 19 -18.23 17.31 -31.14
C VAL A 19 -18.14 17.20 -29.61
N PHE A 20 -19.27 17.16 -28.89
CA PHE A 20 -19.29 17.10 -27.42
C PHE A 20 -19.52 15.70 -26.84
N GLY A 21 -20.00 14.74 -27.64
CA GLY A 21 -20.25 13.35 -27.22
C GLY A 21 -18.99 12.53 -26.88
N PRO A 22 -17.84 12.68 -27.58
CA PRO A 22 -16.67 11.85 -27.29
C PRO A 22 -16.07 12.06 -25.89
N GLY A 23 -16.25 13.25 -25.30
CA GLY A 23 -15.72 13.57 -23.97
C GLY A 23 -16.47 12.89 -22.82
N TRP A 24 -17.75 12.57 -23.01
CA TRP A 24 -18.58 11.95 -21.98
C TRP A 24 -18.67 10.42 -22.10
N LEU A 25 -18.35 9.86 -23.28
CA LEU A 25 -18.31 8.41 -23.51
C LEU A 25 -16.90 7.80 -23.35
N MET A 26 -15.85 8.63 -23.16
CA MET A 26 -14.46 8.20 -22.93
C MET A 26 -13.89 8.60 -21.56
N SER A 27 -14.63 8.30 -20.49
CA SER A 27 -14.01 8.10 -19.17
C SER A 27 -14.77 7.00 -18.42
N GLY A 28 -15.00 5.90 -19.11
CA GLY A 28 -15.13 4.59 -18.46
C GLY A 28 -13.78 4.18 -17.90
N ASN A 29 -13.79 3.64 -16.67
CA ASN A 29 -12.67 2.99 -15.99
C ASN A 29 -11.28 3.41 -16.46
N SER A 30 -10.88 4.62 -16.05
CA SER A 30 -9.47 4.83 -15.79
C SER A 30 -9.13 4.06 -14.52
N ASP A 31 -9.03 2.74 -14.61
CA ASP A 31 -8.09 1.97 -13.78
C ASP A 31 -6.66 2.35 -14.25
N ALA A 32 -6.37 3.65 -14.27
CA ALA A 32 -5.04 4.13 -14.01
C ALA A 32 -4.89 3.96 -12.50
N SER A 33 -4.67 2.70 -12.09
CA SER A 33 -4.00 2.43 -10.84
C SER A 33 -2.66 3.16 -10.94
N MET A 34 -2.64 4.42 -10.51
CA MET A 34 -1.41 5.12 -10.16
C MET A 34 -0.74 4.19 -9.17
N GLU A 35 0.26 3.45 -9.65
CA GLU A 35 0.96 2.47 -8.86
C GLU A 35 1.52 3.22 -7.65
N ALA A 36 1.08 2.85 -6.46
CA ALA A 36 1.44 3.58 -5.25
C ALA A 36 2.97 3.61 -5.13
N PRO A 37 3.57 4.74 -4.72
CA PRO A 37 5.02 4.86 -4.63
C PRO A 37 5.59 3.76 -3.75
N VAL A 38 6.70 3.16 -4.18
CA VAL A 38 7.38 2.10 -3.43
C VAL A 38 8.33 2.73 -2.42
N CYS A 39 8.29 2.27 -1.17
CA CYS A 39 9.27 2.60 -0.16
C CYS A 39 9.93 1.33 0.35
N ASP A 40 11.24 1.26 0.16
CA ASP A 40 12.09 0.16 0.58
C ASP A 40 12.61 0.39 2.00
N LEU A 41 12.23 -0.49 2.92
CA LEU A 41 12.60 -0.44 4.33
C LEU A 41 14.06 -0.87 4.57
N ASN A 42 14.69 -1.61 3.65
CA ASN A 42 16.12 -1.93 3.75
C ASN A 42 16.98 -0.68 3.49
N ALA A 43 16.49 0.26 2.68
CA ALA A 43 17.17 1.52 2.40
C ALA A 43 17.06 2.56 3.52
N GLY A 44 16.11 2.38 4.45
CA GLY A 44 15.95 3.24 5.63
C GLY A 44 14.48 3.44 6.05
N PRO A 45 14.23 4.38 6.99
CA PRO A 45 12.89 4.65 7.49
C PRO A 45 11.97 5.21 6.39
N CYS A 46 10.81 4.59 6.24
CA CYS A 46 9.74 5.05 5.35
C CYS A 46 8.83 6.03 6.08
N GLN A 47 8.62 7.22 5.52
CA GLN A 47 7.81 8.27 6.14
C GLN A 47 6.64 8.68 5.26
N TRP A 48 5.46 8.83 5.84
CA TRP A 48 4.28 9.29 5.13
C TRP A 48 3.24 9.95 6.06
N LYS A 49 2.17 10.44 5.45
CA LYS A 49 0.99 10.93 6.17
C LYS A 49 -0.23 10.12 5.75
N MET A 50 -1.04 9.73 6.72
CA MET A 50 -2.28 8.97 6.53
C MET A 50 -3.27 9.41 7.60
N ASN A 51 -4.50 9.74 7.20
CA ASN A 51 -5.53 10.36 8.06
C ASN A 51 -5.05 11.66 8.74
N GLY A 52 -4.22 12.47 8.05
CA GLY A 52 -3.65 13.70 8.60
C GLY A 52 -2.61 13.49 9.73
N LYS A 53 -2.27 12.24 10.07
CA LYS A 53 -1.27 11.88 11.08
C LYS A 53 0.06 11.52 10.41
N PRO A 54 1.21 11.85 11.03
CA PRO A 54 2.51 11.37 10.56
C PRO A 54 2.70 9.90 10.91
N TRP A 55 3.33 9.17 9.99
CA TRP A 55 3.68 7.76 10.12
C TRP A 55 5.14 7.56 9.73
N VAL A 56 5.83 6.71 10.49
CA VAL A 56 7.17 6.22 10.15
C VAL A 56 7.19 4.72 10.32
N ALA A 57 7.78 4.00 9.35
CA ALA A 57 8.09 2.58 9.46
C ALA A 57 9.60 2.38 9.37
N GLU A 58 10.13 1.58 10.29
CA GLU A 58 11.53 1.22 10.40
C GLU A 58 11.65 -0.30 10.46
N LEU A 59 12.66 -0.84 9.79
CA LEU A 59 12.98 -2.26 9.81
C LEU A 59 14.44 -2.43 10.17
N GLU A 60 14.71 -3.17 11.24
CA GLU A 60 16.06 -3.56 11.63
C GLU A 60 16.24 -5.06 11.43
N GLN A 61 17.39 -5.44 10.86
CA GLN A 61 17.82 -6.83 10.81
C GLN A 61 18.31 -7.25 12.21
N GLY A 62 17.70 -8.29 12.75
CA GLY A 62 18.07 -8.95 14.00
C GLY A 62 19.12 -10.04 13.80
N LYS A 63 19.00 -11.13 14.55
CA LYS A 63 19.92 -12.27 14.46
C LYS A 63 19.50 -13.24 13.35
N VAL A 64 20.48 -13.81 12.66
CA VAL A 64 20.26 -14.99 11.82
C VAL A 64 20.07 -16.21 12.73
N GLY A 65 18.92 -16.86 12.63
CA GLY A 65 18.58 -18.07 13.38
C GLY A 65 18.39 -19.30 12.47
N GLU A 66 18.06 -20.43 13.08
CA GLU A 66 17.72 -21.68 12.36
C GLU A 66 16.58 -21.50 11.35
N GLN A 67 15.67 -20.56 11.64
CA GLN A 67 14.46 -20.29 10.86
C GLN A 67 14.64 -19.20 9.80
N GLY A 68 15.78 -18.51 9.75
CA GLY A 68 16.05 -17.39 8.84
C GLY A 68 16.52 -16.12 9.55
N GLN A 69 16.59 -15.02 8.80
CA GLN A 69 16.89 -13.69 9.34
C GLN A 69 15.71 -13.16 10.16
N GLU A 70 15.97 -12.76 11.40
CA GLU A 70 14.98 -12.08 12.24
C GLU A 70 14.88 -10.61 11.85
N TYR A 71 13.68 -10.04 11.91
CA TYR A 71 13.42 -8.63 11.64
C TYR A 71 12.66 -8.00 12.80
N LEU A 72 13.05 -6.78 13.15
CA LEU A 72 12.33 -5.92 14.09
C LEU A 72 11.70 -4.75 13.34
N LEU A 73 10.38 -4.83 13.16
CA LEU A 73 9.59 -3.75 12.57
C LEU A 73 9.11 -2.81 13.67
N ARG A 74 9.32 -1.50 13.48
CA ARG A 74 8.73 -0.44 14.31
C ARG A 74 7.87 0.49 13.47
N ILE A 75 6.68 0.78 13.95
CA ILE A 75 5.75 1.75 13.37
C ILE A 75 5.51 2.87 14.37
N HIS A 76 5.80 4.10 13.97
CA HIS A 76 5.66 5.30 14.79
C HIS A 76 4.46 6.07 14.28
N THR A 77 3.45 6.26 15.13
CA THR A 77 2.22 6.95 14.74
C THR A 77 1.48 7.49 15.94
N SER A 78 0.72 8.58 15.76
CA SER A 78 -0.27 9.03 16.76
C SER A 78 -1.61 8.28 16.64
N TYR A 79 -1.69 7.25 15.80
CA TYR A 79 -2.83 6.36 15.71
C TYR A 79 -2.77 5.30 16.82
N ASN A 80 -3.90 5.10 17.51
CA ASN A 80 -3.97 4.31 18.73
C ASN A 80 -5.08 3.24 18.64
N PRO A 81 -4.91 2.20 17.80
CA PRO A 81 -5.87 1.12 17.72
C PRO A 81 -5.74 0.17 18.92
N ASP A 82 -6.82 -0.54 19.25
CA ASP A 82 -6.78 -1.62 20.25
C ASP A 82 -5.93 -2.80 19.78
N ARG A 83 -5.97 -3.09 18.48
CA ARG A 83 -5.17 -4.13 17.82
C ARG A 83 -4.59 -3.58 16.53
N PHE A 84 -3.27 -3.65 16.40
CA PHE A 84 -2.56 -3.27 15.20
C PHE A 84 -1.90 -4.51 14.59
N LEU A 85 -2.29 -4.84 13.38
CA LEU A 85 -1.82 -6.01 12.65
C LEU A 85 -1.22 -5.55 11.32
N VAL A 86 -0.05 -6.07 10.98
CA VAL A 86 0.46 -5.99 9.62
C VAL A 86 0.43 -7.36 8.98
N VAL A 87 0.39 -7.41 7.66
CA VAL A 87 0.35 -8.66 6.89
C VAL A 87 1.49 -8.62 5.90
N LEU A 88 2.36 -9.62 5.98
CA LEU A 88 3.40 -9.83 4.99
C LEU A 88 2.80 -10.55 3.80
N LYS A 89 3.02 -10.00 2.60
CA LYS A 89 2.61 -10.61 1.33
C LYS A 89 3.83 -10.72 0.43
N GLY A 90 4.02 -11.88 -0.18
CA GLY A 90 5.12 -12.07 -1.12
C GLY A 90 4.91 -11.21 -2.37
N GLU A 91 5.87 -10.35 -2.66
CA GLU A 91 5.82 -9.39 -3.78
C GLU A 91 6.51 -9.95 -5.03
N SER A 92 7.68 -10.57 -4.88
CA SER A 92 8.35 -11.27 -5.98
C SER A 92 7.68 -12.61 -6.31
N MET A 93 7.13 -13.28 -5.29
CA MET A 93 6.46 -14.58 -5.44
C MET A 93 5.38 -14.77 -4.36
N TYR A 94 4.20 -15.25 -4.73
CA TYR A 94 3.12 -15.44 -3.76
C TYR A 94 3.36 -16.68 -2.90
N LEU A 95 3.61 -16.46 -1.60
CA LEU A 95 3.73 -17.51 -0.58
C LEU A 95 2.57 -17.52 0.43
N GLY A 96 1.53 -16.73 0.17
CA GLY A 96 0.42 -16.52 1.12
C GLY A 96 0.52 -15.20 1.87
N GLU A 97 -0.33 -15.07 2.88
CA GLU A 97 -0.43 -13.89 3.75
C GLU A 97 -0.03 -14.28 5.18
N TYR A 98 0.94 -13.55 5.75
CA TYR A 98 1.47 -13.85 7.07
C TYR A 98 1.18 -12.70 8.04
N PRO A 99 0.19 -12.85 8.94
CA PRO A 99 -0.18 -11.81 9.90
C PRO A 99 0.88 -11.67 11.00
N VAL A 100 1.34 -10.45 11.25
CA VAL A 100 2.34 -10.09 12.27
C VAL A 100 1.73 -9.07 13.23
N PRO A 101 1.25 -9.50 14.42
CA PRO A 101 0.61 -8.61 15.37
C PRO A 101 1.65 -7.70 16.04
N LEU A 102 1.44 -6.39 15.94
CA LEU A 102 2.27 -5.39 16.58
C LEU A 102 1.86 -5.21 18.05
N LYS A 103 2.85 -5.07 18.93
CA LYS A 103 2.67 -4.72 20.34
C LYS A 103 3.15 -3.30 20.57
N ARG A 104 2.46 -2.56 21.45
CA ARG A 104 2.95 -1.24 21.86
C ARG A 104 4.19 -1.39 22.72
N ALA A 105 5.27 -0.75 22.30
CA ALA A 105 6.55 -0.71 23.01
C ALA A 105 6.60 0.47 23.98
N GLU A 106 6.31 1.66 23.44
CA GLU A 106 6.50 2.93 24.12
C GLU A 106 5.50 3.97 23.60
N THR A 107 5.33 5.05 24.35
CA THR A 107 4.62 6.23 23.89
C THR A 107 5.35 7.47 24.38
N ASP A 108 5.78 8.31 23.44
CA ASP A 108 6.45 9.58 23.73
C ASP A 108 5.73 10.73 23.01
N ALA A 109 5.45 11.81 23.73
CA ALA A 109 4.77 13.00 23.23
C ALA A 109 3.50 12.74 22.37
N GLY A 110 2.75 11.67 22.65
CA GLY A 110 1.55 11.29 21.89
C GLY A 110 1.82 10.49 20.59
N ILE A 111 3.08 10.12 20.33
CA ILE A 111 3.50 9.17 19.30
C ILE A 111 3.65 7.80 19.95
N HIS A 112 2.92 6.81 19.44
CA HIS A 112 3.01 5.42 19.86
C HIS A 112 4.02 4.69 18.98
N ILE A 113 4.92 3.94 19.62
CA ILE A 113 5.84 3.02 18.95
C ILE A 113 5.25 1.62 19.04
N TRP A 114 4.86 1.08 17.89
CA TRP A 114 4.34 -0.28 17.74
C TRP A 114 5.42 -1.16 17.14
N GLN A 115 5.69 -2.31 17.75
CA GLN A 115 6.78 -3.19 17.34
C GLN A 115 6.36 -4.64 17.19
N ALA A 116 7.02 -5.35 16.28
CA ALA A 116 6.99 -6.80 16.19
C ALA A 116 8.34 -7.34 15.74
N THR A 117 8.67 -8.52 16.29
CA THR A 117 9.79 -9.34 15.84
C THR A 117 9.24 -10.51 15.07
N PHE A 118 9.75 -10.76 13.86
CA PHE A 118 9.30 -11.86 13.01
C PHE A 118 10.44 -12.39 12.14
N VAL A 119 10.22 -13.55 11.54
CA VAL A 119 11.07 -14.11 10.49
C VAL A 119 10.23 -14.18 9.23
N ALA A 120 10.67 -13.52 8.16
CA ALA A 120 9.98 -13.61 6.88
C ALA A 120 10.18 -15.01 6.30
N PRO A 121 9.12 -15.68 5.82
CA PRO A 121 9.28 -16.94 5.10
C PRO A 121 10.22 -16.75 3.90
N PHE A 122 11.07 -17.73 3.63
CA PHE A 122 11.94 -17.70 2.46
C PHE A 122 11.65 -18.90 1.57
N CYS A 123 11.84 -18.72 0.27
CA CYS A 123 11.82 -19.83 -0.68
C CYS A 123 13.22 -20.43 -0.76
N THR A 124 13.35 -21.76 -0.79
CA THR A 124 14.66 -22.41 -0.97
C THR A 124 15.20 -22.30 -2.40
N THR A 125 14.35 -21.91 -3.34
CA THR A 125 14.70 -21.76 -4.78
C THR A 125 15.17 -20.35 -5.11
N ASP A 126 14.72 -19.35 -4.35
CA ASP A 126 15.08 -17.95 -4.52
C ASP A 126 15.28 -17.32 -3.12
N PRO A 127 16.54 -17.07 -2.71
CA PRO A 127 16.84 -16.56 -1.38
C PRO A 127 16.57 -15.05 -1.24
N GLU A 128 16.44 -14.31 -2.34
CA GLU A 128 16.26 -12.85 -2.39
C GLU A 128 14.78 -12.54 -2.63
N MET A 129 14.00 -12.65 -1.55
CA MET A 129 12.54 -12.55 -1.61
C MET A 129 12.09 -11.12 -1.27
N LEU A 130 11.39 -10.47 -2.21
CA LEU A 130 10.75 -9.18 -1.94
C LEU A 130 9.41 -9.41 -1.25
N TRP A 131 9.24 -8.79 -0.08
CA TRP A 131 8.02 -8.82 0.72
C TRP A 131 7.38 -7.45 0.76
N ARG A 132 6.05 -7.42 0.76
CA ARG A 132 5.23 -6.24 1.00
C ARG A 132 4.57 -6.30 2.37
N ILE A 133 4.51 -5.16 3.05
CA ILE A 133 3.81 -4.98 4.33
C ILE A 133 2.52 -4.20 4.09
N ASP A 134 1.38 -4.85 4.31
CA ASP A 134 0.06 -4.19 4.31
C ASP A 134 -0.42 -4.03 5.77
N PHE A 135 -1.14 -2.95 6.07
CA PHE A 135 -1.79 -2.79 7.38
C PHE A 135 -3.16 -3.47 7.37
N GLN A 136 -3.38 -4.42 8.28
CA GLN A 136 -4.67 -5.07 8.44
C GLN A 136 -5.49 -4.37 9.53
N GLN A 137 -6.71 -4.01 9.15
CA GLN A 137 -7.60 -3.22 9.97
C GLN A 137 -8.43 -4.12 10.88
N SER A 138 -8.54 -3.75 12.15
CA SER A 138 -9.56 -4.29 13.04
C SER A 138 -10.82 -3.41 13.09
N ASN A 139 -10.71 -2.12 12.74
CA ASN A 139 -11.79 -1.13 12.62
C ASN A 139 -11.56 -0.26 11.38
N SER A 140 -12.65 0.14 10.71
CA SER A 140 -12.73 0.75 9.37
C SER A 140 -12.25 2.20 9.23
N ASP A 141 -11.59 2.76 10.25
CA ASP A 141 -11.28 4.20 10.30
C ASP A 141 -9.92 4.56 9.68
N LEU A 142 -9.13 3.58 9.25
CA LEU A 142 -7.81 3.81 8.66
C LEU A 142 -7.92 3.90 7.14
N ASP A 143 -7.36 4.95 6.53
CA ASP A 143 -7.25 5.01 5.08
C ASP A 143 -6.30 3.89 4.58
N PRO A 144 -6.41 3.45 3.32
CA PRO A 144 -5.41 2.58 2.73
C PRO A 144 -4.03 3.25 2.76
N LEU A 145 -2.98 2.43 2.87
CA LEU A 145 -1.61 2.91 2.80
C LEU A 145 -1.40 3.70 1.48
N PRO A 146 -0.87 4.93 1.53
CA PRO A 146 -0.66 5.74 0.34
C PRO A 146 0.59 5.34 -0.45
N LEU A 147 1.28 4.28 -0.02
CA LEU A 147 2.54 3.80 -0.56
C LEU A 147 2.69 2.29 -0.32
N LYS A 148 3.55 1.66 -1.09
CA LYS A 148 3.87 0.25 -0.98
C LYS A 148 5.12 0.07 -0.11
N LEU A 149 4.95 -0.41 1.11
CA LEU A 149 6.05 -0.74 2.01
C LEU A 149 6.63 -2.09 1.60
N VAL A 150 7.88 -2.11 1.16
CA VAL A 150 8.57 -3.34 0.78
C VAL A 150 9.86 -3.52 1.54
N PHE A 151 10.31 -4.77 1.64
CA PHE A 151 11.65 -5.11 2.11
C PHE A 151 12.11 -6.40 1.45
N GLU A 152 13.40 -6.53 1.24
CA GLU A 152 14.04 -7.75 0.81
C GLU A 152 14.39 -8.61 2.03
N ALA A 153 13.90 -9.85 2.02
CA ALA A 153 14.20 -10.84 3.03
C ALA A 153 15.40 -11.69 2.61
N GLU A 154 16.34 -11.86 3.52
CA GLU A 154 17.51 -12.72 3.33
C GLU A 154 17.20 -14.13 3.82
N GLY A 155 17.44 -15.11 2.95
CA GLY A 155 17.40 -16.53 3.31
C GLY A 155 18.53 -16.95 4.25
N ARG A 156 18.55 -18.23 4.62
CA ARG A 156 19.60 -18.80 5.48
C ARG A 156 20.94 -18.82 4.72
N GLY A 157 21.85 -17.88 5.03
CA GLY A 157 23.25 -17.90 4.59
C GLY A 157 23.62 -16.92 3.47
N ALA A 158 23.02 -15.72 3.43
CA ALA A 158 23.60 -14.58 2.72
C ALA A 158 24.92 -14.13 3.37
#